data_AF-A0A552BYD2-F1
#
_entry.id   AF-A0A552BYD2-F1
#
_cell.length_a   1.000
_cell.length_b   1.000
_cell.length_c   1.000
_cell.angle_alpha   90.00
_cell.angle_beta   90.00
_cell.angle_gamma   90.00
#
_symmetry.space_group_name_H-M   'P 1'
#
loop_
_entity.id
_entity.type
_entity.pdbx_description
1 polymer ?
#
loop_
_entity_poly.entity_id
_entity_poly.type
_entity_poly.pdbx_seq_one_letter_code
_entity_poly.pdbx_strand_id
1 'polypeptide(L)'
;MEEIIMDMEAIIKAIQNTQTPKLLIVVGLFILVLAFLTKIGGVIEVSQEQRRWAIPIGGFLLILGLILNPSTPPDHPPDKSSPPKCKIIVSDPNPPINVRESPNGKVLGTLPNGEILKIKATVRSEEGDWFKIDYQGRDGYVFTKLTEKDCD
;
A
#
# COMPACT_ATOMS: atom_id res chain seq x y z
N MET A 1 -28.71 30.84 -1.98
CA MET A 1 -29.10 29.58 -2.64
C MET A 1 -27.93 28.99 -3.42
N GLU A 2 -27.17 29.81 -4.15
CA GLU A 2 -25.96 29.39 -4.89
C GLU A 2 -24.78 28.97 -3.99
N GLU A 3 -24.60 29.61 -2.83
CA GLU A 3 -23.53 29.28 -1.87
C GLU A 3 -23.68 27.85 -1.30
N ILE A 4 -24.90 27.43 -0.98
CA ILE A 4 -25.21 26.08 -0.48
C ILE A 4 -24.98 25.00 -1.57
N ILE A 5 -25.20 25.36 -2.85
CA ILE A 5 -25.02 24.43 -3.97
C ILE A 5 -23.53 24.21 -4.27
N MET A 6 -22.71 25.26 -4.19
CA MET A 6 -21.25 25.13 -4.41
C MET A 6 -20.56 24.27 -3.34
N ASP A 7 -20.97 24.39 -2.08
CA ASP A 7 -20.46 23.52 -1.00
C ASP A 7 -20.92 22.07 -1.18
N MET A 8 -22.15 21.87 -1.62
CA MET A 8 -22.71 20.53 -1.83
C MET A 8 -22.02 19.79 -2.97
N GLU A 9 -21.68 20.46 -4.07
CA GLU A 9 -20.89 19.86 -5.16
C GLU A 9 -19.46 19.53 -4.74
N ALA A 10 -18.81 20.41 -3.96
CA ALA A 10 -17.48 20.16 -3.41
C ALA A 10 -17.46 18.96 -2.46
N ILE A 11 -18.49 18.82 -1.61
CA ILE A 11 -18.66 17.67 -0.71
C ILE A 11 -18.91 16.38 -1.50
N ILE A 12 -19.79 16.41 -2.52
CA ILE A 12 -20.06 15.23 -3.36
C ILE A 12 -18.78 14.78 -4.08
N LYS A 13 -17.99 15.73 -4.60
CA LYS A 13 -16.72 15.45 -5.29
C LYS A 13 -15.64 14.92 -4.35
N ALA A 14 -15.61 15.40 -3.10
CA ALA A 14 -14.73 14.87 -2.05
C ALA A 14 -15.11 13.44 -1.63
N ILE A 15 -16.42 13.12 -1.59
CA ILE A 15 -16.93 11.78 -1.30
C ILE A 15 -16.60 10.81 -2.44
N GLN A 16 -16.76 11.23 -3.70
CA GLN A 16 -16.49 10.38 -4.87
C GLN A 16 -15.00 10.04 -5.06
N ASN A 17 -14.08 10.92 -4.64
CA ASN A 17 -12.63 10.68 -4.74
C ASN A 17 -12.04 9.89 -3.55
N THR A 18 -12.87 9.57 -2.55
CA THR A 18 -12.48 8.68 -1.45
C THR A 18 -12.72 7.24 -1.91
N GLN A 19 -11.67 6.41 -1.87
CA GLN A 19 -11.74 4.99 -2.22
C GLN A 19 -12.91 4.32 -1.47
N THR A 20 -14.03 4.19 -2.16
CA THR A 20 -15.37 3.89 -1.65
C THR A 20 -15.45 2.64 -0.75
N PRO A 21 -14.62 1.59 -0.91
CA PRO A 21 -14.59 0.50 0.06
C PRO A 21 -14.12 0.89 1.48
N LYS A 22 -13.23 1.88 1.63
CA LYS A 22 -12.69 2.28 2.94
C LYS A 22 -13.76 2.92 3.83
N LEU A 23 -14.72 3.63 3.24
CA LEU A 23 -15.82 4.26 3.97
C LEU A 23 -16.77 3.22 4.59
N LEU A 24 -17.09 2.16 3.85
CA LEU A 24 -17.93 1.05 4.34
C LEU A 24 -17.29 0.32 5.52
N ILE A 25 -15.96 0.11 5.46
CA ILE A 25 -15.20 -0.52 6.54
C ILE A 25 -15.22 0.37 7.80
N VAL A 26 -15.00 1.69 7.66
CA VAL A 26 -15.02 2.64 8.78
C VAL A 26 -16.42 2.74 9.40
N VAL A 27 -17.47 2.83 8.59
CA VAL A 27 -18.88 2.87 9.07
C VAL A 27 -19.26 1.54 9.74
N GLY A 28 -18.87 0.40 9.18
CA GLY A 28 -19.11 -0.92 9.78
C GLY A 28 -18.41 -1.09 11.12
N LEU A 29 -17.14 -0.69 11.23
CA LEU A 29 -16.40 -0.69 12.50
C LEU A 29 -17.04 0.24 13.53
N PHE A 30 -17.48 1.42 13.13
CA PHE A 30 -18.16 2.37 14.01
C PHE A 30 -19.47 1.80 14.58
N ILE A 31 -20.30 1.15 13.76
CA ILE A 31 -21.55 0.50 14.20
C ILE A 31 -21.26 -0.65 15.19
N LEU A 32 -20.23 -1.46 14.93
CA LEU A 32 -19.83 -2.55 15.84
C LEU A 32 -19.29 -2.02 17.18
N VAL A 33 -18.53 -0.92 17.14
CA VAL A 33 -18.05 -0.24 18.36
C VAL A 33 -19.22 0.33 19.16
N LEU A 34 -20.20 0.98 18.53
CA LEU A 34 -21.40 1.48 19.22
C LEU A 34 -22.23 0.35 19.84
N ALA A 35 -22.30 -0.82 19.21
CA ALA A 35 -22.99 -1.98 19.76
C ALA A 35 -22.31 -2.56 21.03
N PHE A 36 -21.01 -2.35 21.20
CA PHE A 36 -20.21 -2.84 22.32
C PHE A 36 -20.02 -1.79 23.43
N LEU A 37 -20.05 -0.49 23.08
CA LEU A 37 -20.03 0.63 24.02
C LEU A 37 -21.41 0.84 24.67
N THR A 38 -21.87 -0.13 25.46
CA THR A 38 -23.20 -0.10 26.10
C THR A 38 -23.33 0.89 27.27
N LYS A 39 -22.36 1.81 27.47
CA LYS A 39 -22.43 2.78 28.56
C LYS A 39 -21.66 4.06 28.29
N ILE A 40 -22.13 4.85 27.32
CA ILE A 40 -21.81 6.27 27.25
C ILE A 40 -22.91 7.02 28.01
N GLY A 41 -22.68 7.31 29.29
CA GLY A 41 -23.32 8.43 29.98
C GLY A 41 -24.86 8.44 30.15
N GLY A 42 -25.56 7.31 30.07
CA GLY A 42 -26.94 7.18 30.59
C GLY A 42 -28.07 7.90 29.84
N VAL A 43 -27.88 8.34 28.59
CA VAL A 43 -28.93 9.05 27.82
C VAL A 43 -29.47 8.24 26.63
N ILE A 44 -28.82 7.15 26.22
CA ILE A 44 -29.29 6.32 25.10
C ILE A 44 -29.24 4.85 25.52
N GLU A 45 -30.34 4.37 26.12
CA GLU A 45 -30.55 2.95 26.36
C GLU A 45 -30.96 2.30 25.03
N VAL A 46 -30.00 1.71 24.33
CA VAL A 46 -30.28 0.98 23.09
C VAL A 46 -31.11 -0.27 23.44
N SER A 47 -32.34 -0.32 22.96
CA SER A 47 -33.26 -1.44 23.17
C SER A 47 -32.63 -2.78 22.78
N GLN A 48 -32.85 -3.84 23.57
CA GLN A 48 -32.34 -5.19 23.31
C GLN A 48 -32.70 -5.69 21.90
N GLU A 49 -33.83 -5.24 21.36
CA GLU A 49 -34.32 -5.58 20.03
C GLU A 49 -33.49 -4.92 18.90
N GLN A 50 -33.05 -3.68 19.08
CA GLN A 50 -32.17 -2.99 18.13
C GLN A 50 -30.73 -3.53 18.18
N ARG A 51 -30.25 -3.94 19.37
CA ARG A 51 -28.93 -4.59 19.51
C ARG A 51 -28.87 -5.94 18.79
N ARG A 52 -30.00 -6.66 18.71
CA ARG A 52 -30.11 -7.96 18.02
C ARG A 52 -29.79 -7.86 16.53
N TRP A 53 -30.12 -6.73 15.91
CA TRP A 53 -29.86 -6.49 14.49
C TRP A 53 -28.54 -5.75 14.24
N ALA A 54 -28.00 -5.02 15.22
CA ALA A 54 -26.76 -4.28 15.08
C ALA A 54 -25.55 -5.18 14.74
N ILE A 55 -25.46 -6.36 15.35
CA ILE A 55 -24.38 -7.33 15.10
C ILE A 55 -24.46 -7.93 13.69
N PRO A 56 -25.60 -8.50 13.23
CA PRO A 56 -25.69 -9.04 11.88
C PRO A 56 -25.58 -7.96 10.80
N ILE A 57 -26.16 -6.77 11.01
CA ILE A 57 -26.04 -5.65 10.06
C ILE A 57 -24.60 -5.15 9.98
N GLY A 58 -23.94 -4.92 11.12
CA GLY A 58 -22.55 -4.46 11.17
C GLY A 58 -21.57 -5.48 10.57
N GLY A 59 -21.75 -6.76 10.88
CA GLY A 59 -20.95 -7.84 10.31
C GLY A 59 -21.14 -7.98 8.80
N PHE A 60 -22.39 -7.90 8.32
CA PHE A 60 -22.69 -7.92 6.88
C PHE A 60 -22.04 -6.75 6.16
N LEU A 61 -22.13 -5.52 6.68
CA LEU A 61 -21.49 -4.34 6.08
C LEU A 61 -19.95 -4.43 6.07
N LEU A 62 -19.34 -5.01 7.10
CA LEU A 62 -17.89 -5.19 7.17
C LEU A 62 -17.40 -6.24 6.17
N ILE A 63 -18.06 -7.41 6.11
CA ILE A 63 -17.72 -8.48 5.17
C ILE A 63 -17.98 -8.02 3.73
N LEU A 64 -19.13 -7.39 3.46
CA LEU A 64 -19.42 -6.80 2.17
C LEU A 64 -18.40 -5.72 1.79
N GLY A 65 -18.02 -4.87 2.75
CA GLY A 65 -16.96 -3.88 2.58
C GLY A 65 -15.62 -4.51 2.22
N LEU A 66 -15.21 -5.62 2.85
CA LEU A 66 -13.98 -6.34 2.52
C LEU A 66 -14.05 -7.08 1.17
N ILE A 67 -15.21 -7.65 0.81
CA ILE A 67 -15.42 -8.32 -0.49
C ILE A 67 -15.43 -7.30 -1.63
N LEU A 68 -16.04 -6.14 -1.41
CA LEU A 68 -16.05 -5.00 -2.35
C LEU A 68 -14.74 -4.19 -2.30
N ASN A 69 -13.87 -4.45 -1.33
CA ASN A 69 -12.51 -3.92 -1.25
C ASN A 69 -11.52 -4.99 -1.67
N PRO A 70 -11.39 -5.32 -2.97
CA PRO A 70 -10.23 -6.07 -3.40
C PRO A 70 -9.02 -5.26 -2.96
N SER A 71 -8.20 -5.81 -2.06
CA SER A 71 -6.84 -5.32 -1.80
C SER A 71 -5.97 -5.63 -3.03
N THR A 72 -6.42 -5.27 -4.23
CA THR A 72 -5.55 -5.15 -5.38
C THR A 72 -4.67 -3.92 -5.11
N PRO A 73 -3.34 -4.07 -5.18
CA PRO A 73 -2.45 -2.91 -5.31
C PRO A 73 -3.00 -2.01 -6.44
N PRO A 74 -2.82 -0.68 -6.38
CA PRO A 74 -3.62 0.24 -7.19
C PRO A 74 -3.55 -0.12 -8.68
N ASP A 75 -4.62 -0.70 -9.20
CA ASP A 75 -4.90 -0.71 -10.64
C ASP A 75 -5.36 0.70 -11.00
N HIS A 76 -4.37 1.55 -11.23
CA HIS A 76 -4.55 2.75 -12.03
C HIS A 76 -5.12 2.31 -13.41
N PRO A 77 -6.02 3.07 -14.05
CA PRO A 77 -6.38 2.82 -15.46
C PRO A 77 -5.09 2.72 -16.30
N PRO A 78 -5.08 2.01 -17.45
CA PRO A 78 -3.88 1.90 -18.28
C PRO A 78 -3.54 3.30 -18.77
N ASP A 79 -2.69 3.96 -18.00
CA ASP A 79 -2.14 5.25 -18.32
C ASP A 79 -1.32 5.04 -19.59
N LYS A 80 -1.84 5.55 -20.71
CA LYS A 80 -1.16 5.59 -22.00
C LYS A 80 0.00 6.60 -21.98
N SER A 81 0.66 6.75 -20.83
CA SER A 81 1.90 7.48 -20.63
C SER A 81 2.83 6.78 -19.63
N SER A 82 2.69 5.46 -19.40
CA SER A 82 3.76 4.71 -18.72
C SER A 82 5.07 4.98 -19.47
N PRO A 83 6.09 5.57 -18.82
CA PRO A 83 7.43 5.51 -19.36
C PRO A 83 7.76 4.04 -19.60
N PRO A 84 8.62 3.72 -20.58
CA PRO A 84 9.02 2.33 -20.83
C PRO A 84 9.32 1.67 -19.48
N LYS A 85 8.76 0.48 -19.23
CA LYS A 85 8.85 -0.21 -17.93
C LYS A 85 10.29 -0.62 -17.71
N CYS A 86 11.09 0.35 -17.28
CA CYS A 86 12.51 0.18 -17.13
C CYS A 86 12.76 -0.75 -15.95
N LYS A 87 13.43 -1.86 -16.22
CA LYS A 87 13.91 -2.80 -15.23
C LYS A 87 15.34 -2.42 -14.88
N ILE A 88 15.76 -2.73 -13.65
CA ILE A 88 17.18 -2.67 -13.30
C ILE A 88 17.70 -4.10 -13.36
N ILE A 89 18.70 -4.35 -14.18
CA ILE A 89 19.36 -5.64 -14.31
C ILE A 89 20.78 -5.57 -13.75
N VAL A 90 21.29 -6.69 -13.25
CA VAL A 90 22.71 -6.80 -12.87
C VAL A 90 23.57 -6.77 -14.15
N SER A 91 24.55 -5.87 -14.18
CA SER A 91 25.46 -5.66 -15.31
C SER A 91 26.86 -5.33 -14.76
N ASP A 92 27.57 -6.36 -14.31
CA ASP A 92 28.92 -6.27 -13.77
C ASP A 92 29.96 -6.69 -14.86
N PRO A 93 31.00 -5.90 -15.15
CA PRO A 93 32.09 -6.33 -16.03
C PRO A 93 32.89 -7.52 -15.46
N ASN A 94 32.84 -7.78 -14.15
CA ASN A 94 33.50 -8.90 -13.48
C ASN A 94 32.49 -9.67 -12.60
N PRO A 95 31.53 -10.40 -13.19
CA PRO A 95 30.48 -11.08 -12.44
C PRO A 95 31.04 -12.18 -11.52
N PRO A 96 30.34 -12.53 -10.44
CA PRO A 96 29.01 -12.03 -10.03
C PRO A 96 29.08 -10.82 -9.08
N ILE A 97 28.00 -10.03 -9.03
CA ILE A 97 27.89 -8.90 -8.10
C ILE A 97 27.62 -9.38 -6.66
N ASN A 98 28.16 -8.68 -5.67
CA ASN A 98 27.92 -8.97 -4.26
C ASN A 98 26.61 -8.34 -3.75
N VAL A 99 25.83 -9.13 -3.01
CA VAL A 99 24.74 -8.63 -2.16
C VAL A 99 25.27 -8.48 -0.74
N ARG A 100 25.08 -7.31 -0.13
CA ARG A 100 25.61 -6.99 1.21
C ARG A 100 24.51 -6.72 2.22
N GLU A 101 24.83 -6.88 3.50
CA GLU A 101 23.92 -6.61 4.62
C GLU A 101 23.66 -5.12 4.84
N SER A 102 24.64 -4.29 4.49
CA SER A 102 24.57 -2.83 4.45
C SER A 102 25.48 -2.32 3.33
N PRO A 103 25.40 -1.04 2.93
CA PRO A 103 26.44 -0.40 2.14
C PRO A 103 27.81 -0.70 2.75
N ASN A 104 28.75 -1.21 1.95
CA ASN A 104 30.10 -1.62 2.38
C ASN A 104 30.16 -2.66 3.51
N GLY A 105 29.04 -3.28 3.86
CA GLY A 105 28.95 -4.28 4.91
C GLY A 105 29.37 -5.67 4.46
N LYS A 106 29.11 -6.66 5.32
CA LYS A 106 29.36 -8.08 5.05
C LYS A 106 28.63 -8.55 3.79
N VAL A 107 29.29 -9.39 2.99
CA VAL A 107 28.68 -10.07 1.84
C VAL A 107 27.73 -11.17 2.34
N LEU A 108 26.46 -11.09 1.93
CA LEU A 108 25.42 -12.08 2.18
C LEU A 108 25.34 -13.14 1.09
N GLY A 109 25.72 -12.79 -0.14
CA GLY A 109 25.66 -13.67 -1.30
C GLY A 109 26.02 -12.92 -2.58
N THR A 110 25.69 -13.52 -3.72
CA THR A 110 26.02 -12.96 -5.04
C THR A 110 24.85 -13.12 -6.02
N LEU A 111 24.79 -12.27 -7.03
CA LEU A 111 23.81 -12.35 -8.13
C LEU A 111 24.55 -12.41 -9.49
N PRO A 112 24.09 -13.24 -10.44
CA PRO A 112 24.64 -13.27 -11.79
C PRO A 112 24.20 -12.05 -12.61
N ASN A 113 24.92 -11.75 -13.70
CA ASN A 113 24.47 -10.76 -14.68
C ASN A 113 23.13 -11.16 -15.31
N GLY A 114 22.33 -10.17 -15.68
CA GLY A 114 20.99 -10.34 -16.23
C GLY A 114 19.88 -10.57 -15.19
N GLU A 115 20.24 -10.75 -13.92
CA GLU A 115 19.24 -10.85 -12.85
C GLU A 115 18.46 -9.54 -12.72
N ILE A 116 17.13 -9.61 -12.71
CA ILE A 116 16.24 -8.45 -12.58
C ILE A 116 16.08 -8.11 -11.10
N LEU A 117 16.50 -6.91 -10.71
CA LEU A 117 16.43 -6.43 -9.34
C LEU A 117 15.09 -5.75 -9.04
N LYS A 118 14.43 -6.17 -7.95
CA LYS A 118 13.28 -5.48 -7.37
C LYS A 118 13.75 -4.44 -6.36
N ILE A 119 13.86 -3.19 -6.81
CA ILE A 119 14.35 -2.09 -5.98
C ILE A 119 13.28 -1.65 -4.98
N LYS A 120 13.59 -1.72 -3.68
CA LYS A 120 12.75 -1.20 -2.59
C LYS A 120 13.07 0.26 -2.30
N ALA A 121 14.36 0.63 -2.37
CA ALA A 121 14.83 1.99 -2.15
C ALA A 121 16.25 2.19 -2.71
N THR A 122 16.64 3.45 -2.89
CA THR A 122 18.03 3.85 -3.15
C THR A 122 18.62 4.47 -1.88
N VAL A 123 19.82 4.03 -1.51
CA VAL A 123 20.55 4.49 -0.32
C VAL A 123 21.88 5.07 -0.77
N ARG A 124 22.18 6.28 -0.33
CA ARG A 124 23.46 6.95 -0.62
C ARG A 124 24.50 6.57 0.43
N SER A 125 25.75 6.37 0.01
CA SER A 125 26.91 6.20 0.88
C SER A 125 28.07 7.07 0.38
N GLU A 126 29.12 7.24 1.20
CA GLU A 126 30.31 8.02 0.82
C GLU A 126 30.98 7.50 -0.46
N GLU A 127 30.95 6.19 -0.69
CA GLU A 127 31.58 5.53 -1.84
C GLU A 127 30.64 5.39 -3.06
N GLY A 128 29.37 5.77 -2.90
CA GLY A 128 28.37 5.79 -3.97
C GLY A 128 27.00 5.25 -3.56
N ASP A 129 26.12 5.10 -4.54
CA ASP A 129 24.72 4.73 -4.32
C ASP A 129 24.52 3.21 -4.35
N TRP A 130 23.60 2.76 -3.51
CA TRP A 130 23.23 1.36 -3.33
C TRP A 130 21.74 1.20 -3.54
N PHE A 131 21.36 0.11 -4.20
CA PHE A 131 19.99 -0.35 -4.23
C PHE A 131 19.72 -1.29 -3.07
N LYS A 132 18.68 -0.96 -2.31
CA LYS A 132 18.08 -1.87 -1.34
C LYS A 132 17.09 -2.78 -2.05
N ILE A 133 17.30 -4.08 -1.94
CA ILE A 133 16.46 -5.13 -2.54
C ILE A 133 15.92 -6.07 -1.47
N ASP A 134 14.88 -6.82 -1.82
CA ASP A 134 14.52 -8.03 -1.08
C ASP A 134 15.41 -9.18 -1.56
N TYR A 135 16.22 -9.72 -0.65
CA TYR A 135 17.12 -10.83 -0.92
C TYR A 135 16.83 -11.95 0.08
N GLN A 136 16.20 -13.03 -0.40
CA GLN A 136 15.84 -14.20 0.41
C GLN A 136 14.98 -13.85 1.65
N GLY A 137 14.05 -12.90 1.51
CA GLY A 137 13.13 -12.49 2.57
C GLY A 137 13.74 -11.55 3.62
N ARG A 138 14.95 -11.05 3.39
CA ARG A 138 15.58 -9.98 4.18
C ARG A 138 16.11 -8.88 3.28
N ASP A 139 16.46 -7.75 3.89
CA ASP A 139 17.04 -6.64 3.15
C ASP A 139 18.48 -6.97 2.71
N GLY A 140 18.76 -6.73 1.43
CA GLY A 140 20.10 -6.81 0.84
C GLY A 140 20.44 -5.55 0.06
N TYR A 141 21.72 -5.27 -0.11
CA TYR A 141 22.23 -4.06 -0.75
C TYR A 141 23.16 -4.39 -1.90
N VAL A 142 22.92 -3.77 -3.05
CA VAL A 142 23.65 -3.98 -4.31
C VAL A 142 24.16 -2.64 -4.84
N PHE A 143 25.41 -2.57 -5.28
CA PHE A 143 26.00 -1.31 -5.72
C PHE A 143 25.45 -0.88 -7.08
N THR A 144 24.90 0.33 -7.18
CA THR A 144 24.15 0.79 -8.36
C THR A 144 25.02 0.86 -9.62
N LYS A 145 26.32 1.14 -9.51
CA LYS A 145 27.22 1.24 -10.68
C LYS A 145 27.43 -0.07 -11.44
N LEU A 146 27.09 -1.20 -10.81
CA LEU A 146 27.22 -2.54 -11.39
C LEU A 146 25.85 -3.08 -11.85
N THR A 147 24.94 -2.16 -12.17
CA THR A 147 23.59 -2.44 -12.65
C THR A 147 23.27 -1.54 -13.83
N GLU A 148 22.38 -2.00 -14.68
CA GLU A 148 21.97 -1.31 -15.89
C GLU A 148 20.45 -1.12 -15.90
N LYS A 149 20.01 0.02 -16.43
CA LYS A 149 18.60 0.32 -16.60
C LYS A 149 18.18 -0.14 -18.00
N ASP A 150 17.46 -1.23 -18.04
CA ASP A 150 16.92 -1.84 -19.26
C ASP A 150 15.51 -1.32 -19.50
N CYS A 151 15.34 -0.49 -20.52
CA CYS A 151 14.06 0.11 -20.91
C CYS A 151 13.71 -0.38 -22.33
N ASP A 152 12.78 -1.32 -22.44
CA ASP A 152 12.19 -1.75 -23.72
C ASP A 152 11.48 -0.59 -24.45
#